data_AF-A0A813ULM1-F1
#
_entry.id   AF-A0A813ULM1-F1
#
_cell.length_a   1.000
_cell.length_b   1.000
_cell.length_c   1.000
_cell.angle_alpha   90.00
_cell.angle_beta   90.00
_cell.angle_gamma   90.00
#
_symmetry.space_group_name_H-M   'P 1'
#
loop_
_entity.id
_entity.type
_entity.pdbx_description
1 polymer ?
#
loop_
_entity_poly.entity_id
_entity_poly.type
_entity_poly.pdbx_seq_one_letter_code
_entity_poly.pdbx_strand_id
1 'polypeptide(L)'
;MYFHAKSDKTLEEKLKHFIQQCQQQQCLNVVEEIEKLNCIRKCISSECYDELYKHDPVEKGEFDVRYISFKGCIAKKKILHRL
;
A
#
# COMPACT_ATOMS: atom_id res chain seq x y z
N MET A 1 -19.46 1.28 9.08
CA MET A 1 -19.68 1.90 7.75
C MET A 1 -18.46 1.62 6.89
N TYR A 2 -18.52 0.62 6.01
CA TYR A 2 -17.43 0.36 5.07
C TYR A 2 -17.56 1.35 3.91
N PHE A 3 -16.58 2.25 3.76
CA PHE A 3 -16.52 3.13 2.61
C PHE A 3 -16.26 2.30 1.36
N HIS A 4 -17.29 2.10 0.54
CA HIS A 4 -17.12 1.61 -0.83
C HIS A 4 -16.51 2.73 -1.68
N ALA A 5 -15.18 2.92 -1.58
CA ALA A 5 -14.46 3.76 -2.50
C ALA A 5 -14.53 3.11 -3.89
N LYS A 6 -15.27 3.73 -4.82
CA LYS A 6 -15.26 3.32 -6.23
C LYS A 6 -13.81 3.36 -6.72
N SER A 7 -13.33 2.25 -7.27
CA SER A 7 -11.97 2.13 -7.77
C SER A 7 -11.76 3.08 -8.96
N ASP A 8 -11.05 4.19 -8.71
CA ASP A 8 -10.55 5.06 -9.77
C ASP A 8 -9.48 4.27 -10.56
N LYS A 9 -9.79 3.96 -11.82
CA LYS A 9 -8.91 3.20 -12.72
C LYS A 9 -7.51 3.84 -12.83
N THR A 10 -7.43 5.17 -12.78
CA THR A 10 -6.18 5.92 -12.80
C THR A 10 -5.37 5.74 -11.51
N LEU A 11 -6.03 5.56 -10.37
CA LEU A 11 -5.35 5.27 -9.10
C LEU A 11 -4.71 3.89 -9.14
N GLU A 12 -5.40 2.89 -9.66
CA GLU A 12 -4.89 1.52 -9.73
C GLU A 12 -3.67 1.42 -10.66
N GLU A 13 -3.69 2.08 -11.81
CA GLU A 13 -2.56 2.16 -12.72
C GLU A 13 -1.34 2.84 -12.07
N LYS A 14 -1.56 3.95 -11.37
CA LYS A 14 -0.50 4.64 -10.61
C LYS A 14 0.06 3.78 -9.48
N LEU A 15 -0.79 3.05 -8.76
CA LEU A 15 -0.36 2.14 -7.71
C LEU A 15 0.51 1.01 -8.26
N LYS A 16 0.14 0.42 -9.41
CA LYS A 16 0.98 -0.59 -10.08
C LYS A 16 2.36 -0.04 -10.41
N HIS A 17 2.44 1.17 -10.94
CA HIS A 17 3.71 1.82 -11.23
C HIS A 17 4.54 2.05 -9.96
N PHE A 18 3.93 2.58 -8.89
CA PHE A 18 4.64 2.80 -7.63
C PHE A 18 5.11 1.50 -6.97
N ILE A 19 4.31 0.43 -7.05
CA ILE A 19 4.73 -0.91 -6.59
C ILE A 19 6.02 -1.34 -7.31
N GLN A 20 6.06 -1.21 -8.65
CA GLN A 20 7.23 -1.57 -9.43
C GLN A 20 8.46 -0.74 -9.07
N GLN A 21 8.29 0.58 -8.91
CA GLN A 21 9.39 1.46 -8.50
C GLN A 21 9.92 1.10 -7.11
N CYS A 22 9.04 0.94 -6.12
CA CYS A 22 9.41 0.52 -4.77
C CYS A 22 10.13 -0.83 -4.77
N GLN A 23 9.67 -1.78 -5.58
CA GLN A 23 10.29 -3.08 -5.73
C GLN A 23 11.71 -3.01 -6.31
N GLN A 24 11.96 -2.12 -7.28
CA GLN A 24 13.26 -2.03 -7.97
C GLN A 24 14.26 -1.12 -7.27
N GLN A 25 13.80 -0.15 -6.47
CA GLN A 25 14.66 0.87 -5.87
C GLN A 25 14.90 0.62 -4.38
N GLN A 26 13.82 0.45 -3.60
CA GLN A 26 13.92 0.43 -2.13
C GLN A 26 13.83 -0.98 -1.55
N CYS A 27 13.08 -1.88 -2.19
CA CYS A 27 12.82 -3.24 -1.72
C CYS A 27 13.49 -4.31 -2.59
N LEU A 28 14.49 -3.94 -3.38
CA LEU A 28 15.16 -4.83 -4.34
C LEU A 28 15.82 -6.03 -3.64
N ASN A 29 16.52 -5.76 -2.54
CA ASN A 29 17.31 -6.75 -1.80
C ASN A 29 16.50 -7.49 -0.73
N VAL A 30 15.19 -7.24 -0.64
CA VAL A 30 14.32 -7.96 0.30
C VAL A 30 13.93 -9.29 -0.35
N VAL A 31 14.44 -10.38 0.24
CA VAL A 31 14.33 -11.73 -0.32
C VAL A 31 13.03 -12.42 0.11
N GLU A 32 12.66 -12.34 1.39
CA GLU A 32 11.40 -12.91 1.87
C GLU A 32 10.20 -12.13 1.29
N GLU A 33 9.28 -12.83 0.65
CA GLU A 33 8.14 -12.22 -0.06
C GLU A 33 7.27 -11.37 0.87
N ILE A 34 7.08 -11.81 2.12
CA ILE A 34 6.23 -11.10 3.07
C ILE A 34 6.87 -9.82 3.59
N GLU A 35 8.18 -9.86 3.83
CA GLU A 35 8.95 -8.67 4.19
C GLU A 35 8.97 -7.69 3.02
N LYS A 36 9.06 -8.21 1.80
CA LYS A 36 9.01 -7.42 0.57
C LYS A 36 7.66 -6.74 0.39
N LEU A 37 6.56 -7.44 0.69
CA LEU A 37 5.22 -6.88 0.69
C LEU A 37 5.11 -5.72 1.70
N ASN A 38 5.53 -5.94 2.95
CA ASN A 38 5.54 -4.89 3.98
C ASN A 38 6.42 -3.69 3.57
N CYS A 39 7.61 -3.96 3.02
CA CYS A 39 8.51 -2.94 2.49
C CYS A 39 7.85 -2.10 1.39
N ILE A 40 7.22 -2.74 0.39
CA ILE A 40 6.55 -2.05 -0.71
C ILE A 40 5.41 -1.17 -0.20
N ARG A 41 4.60 -1.66 0.75
CA ARG A 41 3.51 -0.86 1.34
C ARG A 41 4.04 0.38 2.04
N LYS A 42 5.08 0.22 2.86
CA LYS A 42 5.73 1.33 3.56
C LYS A 42 6.42 2.31 2.61
N CYS A 43 7.01 1.82 1.51
CA CYS A 43 7.62 2.65 0.47
C CYS A 43 6.57 3.50 -0.28
N ILE A 44 5.42 2.91 -0.62
CA ILE A 44 4.34 3.62 -1.34
C ILE A 44 3.76 4.75 -0.48
N SER A 45 3.53 4.49 0.80
CA SER A 45 3.10 5.50 1.77
C SER A 45 3.35 4.98 3.18
N SER A 46 4.34 5.55 3.87
CA SER A 46 4.63 5.23 5.27
C SER A 46 3.46 5.57 6.18
N GLU A 47 2.75 6.67 5.90
CA GLU A 47 1.59 7.10 6.69
C GLU A 47 0.43 6.09 6.60
N CYS A 48 0.03 5.69 5.38
CA CYS A 48 -1.02 4.68 5.20
C CYS A 48 -0.59 3.29 5.67
N TYR A 49 0.72 3.00 5.63
CA TYR A 49 1.25 1.79 6.22
C TYR A 49 1.09 1.82 7.75
N ASP A 50 1.46 2.92 8.36
CA ASP A 50 1.42 3.05 9.81
C ASP A 50 -0.02 3.00 10.35
N GLU A 51 -0.98 3.58 9.62
CA GLU A 51 -2.40 3.54 9.97
C GLU A 51 -2.98 2.11 9.98
N LEU A 52 -2.49 1.22 9.12
CA LEU A 52 -3.13 -0.10 8.88
C LEU A 52 -2.30 -1.31 9.32
N TYR A 53 -0.98 -1.17 9.39
CA TYR A 53 -0.04 -2.28 9.55
C TYR A 53 1.01 -2.06 10.66
N LYS A 54 1.12 -0.87 11.27
CA LYS A 54 2.20 -0.56 12.24
C LYS A 54 2.28 -1.54 13.41
N HIS A 55 1.12 -1.86 13.97
CA HIS A 55 1.02 -2.70 15.17
C HIS A 55 0.88 -4.18 14.84
N ASP A 56 0.50 -4.49 13.60
CA ASP A 56 0.20 -5.83 13.12
C ASP A 56 0.57 -5.91 11.63
N PRO A 57 1.88 -6.02 11.31
CA PRO A 57 2.35 -6.20 9.94
C PRO A 57 1.81 -7.50 9.34
N VAL A 58 1.77 -7.62 8.01
CA VAL A 58 1.35 -8.89 7.39
C VAL A 58 2.41 -9.95 7.67
N GLU A 59 2.02 -11.09 8.22
CA GLU A 59 2.92 -12.18 8.58
C GLU A 59 2.96 -13.28 7.51
N LYS A 60 3.99 -14.15 7.61
CA LYS A 60 4.20 -15.22 6.64
C LYS A 60 3.02 -16.20 6.69
N GLY A 61 2.38 -16.40 5.54
CA GLY A 61 1.22 -17.28 5.41
C GLY A 61 -0.13 -16.57 5.59
N GLU A 62 -0.13 -15.26 5.88
CA GLU A 62 -1.35 -14.47 5.94
C GLU A 62 -1.76 -13.88 4.59
N PHE A 63 -3.06 -13.67 4.41
CA PHE A 63 -3.60 -12.91 3.28
C PHE A 63 -3.78 -11.44 3.67
N ASP A 64 -3.28 -10.52 2.83
CA ASP A 64 -3.45 -9.06 3.02
C ASP A 64 -4.88 -8.60 2.71
N VAL A 65 -5.82 -8.90 3.61
CA VAL A 65 -7.23 -8.45 3.50
C VAL A 65 -7.38 -6.92 3.64
N ARG A 66 -6.36 -6.25 4.20
CA ARG A 66 -6.32 -4.80 4.43
C ARG A 66 -5.93 -4.00 3.19
N TYR A 67 -5.48 -4.66 2.12
CA TYR A 67 -5.03 -3.98 0.91
C TYR A 67 -6.10 -3.03 0.32
N ILE A 68 -7.37 -3.40 0.38
CA ILE A 68 -8.47 -2.54 -0.09
C ILE A 68 -8.53 -1.24 0.73
N SER A 69 -8.42 -1.33 2.05
CA SER A 69 -8.35 -0.16 2.95
C SER A 69 -7.11 0.69 2.68
N PHE A 70 -5.97 0.05 2.41
CA PHE A 70 -4.72 0.74 2.05
C PHE A 70 -4.88 1.55 0.75
N LYS A 71 -5.50 0.98 -0.30
CA LYS A 71 -5.85 1.74 -1.51
C LYS A 71 -6.75 2.94 -1.18
N GLY A 72 -7.71 2.76 -0.29
CA GLY A 72 -8.60 3.83 0.19
C GLY A 72 -7.86 4.96 0.91
N CYS A 73 -6.90 4.64 1.80
CA CYS A 73 -6.08 5.63 2.48
C CYS A 73 -5.28 6.48 1.48
N ILE A 74 -4.61 5.85 0.52
CA ILE A 74 -3.83 6.55 -0.51
C ILE A 74 -4.71 7.47 -1.36
N ALA A 75 -5.92 7.01 -1.72
CA ALA A 75 -6.88 7.83 -2.46
C ALA A 75 -7.25 9.11 -1.69
N LYS A 76 -7.58 8.97 -0.39
CA LYS A 76 -7.93 10.11 0.47
C LYS A 76 -6.80 11.12 0.57
N LYS A 77 -5.56 10.67 0.79
CA LYS A 77 -4.40 11.57 0.92
C LYS A 77 -4.11 12.30 -0.40
N LYS A 78 -4.27 11.66 -1.56
CA LYS A 78 -4.16 12.34 -2.86
C LYS A 78 -5.25 13.38 -3.10
N ILE A 79 -6.46 13.19 -2.56
CA ILE A 79 -7.55 14.16 -2.64
C ILE A 79 -7.25 15.35 -1.70
N LEU A 80 -6.74 15.08 -0.50
CA LEU A 80 -6.41 16.10 0.49
C LEU A 80 -5.25 17.02 0.04
N HIS A 81 -4.27 16.49 -0.71
CA HIS A 81 -3.17 17.29 -1.27
C HIS A 81 -3.51 18.02 -2.58
N ARG A 82 -4.76 17.98 -3.05
CA ARG A 82 -5.22 18.73 -4.24
C ARG A 82 -6.22 19.85 -3.91
N LEU A 83 -6.59 20.01 -2.64
CA LEU A 83 -7.40 21.12 -2.12
C LEU A 83 -6.47 22.11 -1.42
#